data_AF-A0A2G3JEF2-F1
#
_entry.id   AF-A0A2G3JEF2-F1
#
_cell.length_a   1.000
_cell.length_b   1.000
_cell.length_c   1.000
_cell.angle_alpha   90.00
_cell.angle_beta   90.00
_cell.angle_gamma   90.00
#
_symmetry.space_group_name_H-M   'P 1'
#
loop_
_entity.id
_entity.type
_entity.pdbx_description
1 polymer ?
#
loop_
_entity_poly.entity_id
_entity_poly.type
_entity_poly.pdbx_seq_one_letter_code
_entity_poly.pdbx_strand_id
1 'polypeptide(L)'
;MTLQLMPLTDEDLQTARNQSTGMPGVETAALVPAFVAERAAQMLQAGVAAAWARPFYILRPGDLLAVGSCGFKQAPQQRRVEIGYAVLAAHQGQGFATAAVAALLRLAFLSGEPA
;
A
#
# COMPACT_ATOMS: atom_id res chain seq x y z
N MET A 1 -4.97 -2.42 -18.15
CA MET A 1 -4.94 -1.17 -17.35
C MET A 1 -3.52 -0.97 -16.83
N THR A 2 -2.90 0.18 -17.11
CA THR A 2 -1.60 0.55 -16.54
C THR A 2 -1.84 1.51 -15.39
N LEU A 3 -1.32 1.19 -14.20
CA LEU A 3 -1.54 1.95 -12.98
C LEU A 3 -0.21 2.59 -12.54
N GLN A 4 -0.25 3.85 -12.15
CA GLN A 4 0.86 4.50 -11.47
C GLN A 4 0.63 4.39 -9.97
N LEU A 5 1.66 3.94 -9.24
CA LEU A 5 1.63 3.88 -7.78
C LEU A 5 1.97 5.27 -7.23
N MET A 6 1.07 5.84 -6.43
CA MET A 6 1.31 7.08 -5.72
C MET A 6 1.66 6.76 -4.26
N PRO A 7 2.90 7.02 -3.80
CA PRO A 7 3.28 6.71 -2.42
C PRO A 7 2.48 7.58 -1.45
N LEU A 8 2.11 7.01 -0.31
CA LEU A 8 1.53 7.78 0.78
C LEU A 8 2.53 8.81 1.30
N THR A 9 2.04 10.01 1.60
CA THR A 9 2.79 11.06 2.29
C THR A 9 2.89 10.77 3.79
N ASP A 10 3.75 11.51 4.49
CA ASP A 10 3.82 11.40 5.95
C ASP A 10 2.52 11.87 6.62
N GLU A 11 1.83 12.84 6.01
CA GLU A 11 0.51 13.29 6.45
C GLU A 11 -0.56 12.20 6.26
N ASP A 12 -0.54 11.48 5.15
CA ASP A 12 -1.45 10.35 4.92
C ASP A 12 -1.23 9.24 5.96
N LEU A 13 0.03 8.91 6.25
CA LEU A 13 0.38 7.92 7.26
C LEU A 13 -0.06 8.36 8.66
N GLN A 14 0.17 9.62 9.02
CA GLN A 14 -0.25 10.16 10.31
C GLN A 14 -1.78 10.16 10.43
N THR A 15 -2.48 10.54 9.37
CA THR A 15 -3.93 10.53 9.29
C THR A 15 -4.48 9.12 9.47
N ALA A 16 -3.95 8.13 8.73
CA ALA A 16 -4.35 6.74 8.83
C ALA A 16 -4.10 6.14 10.23
N ARG A 17 -3.01 6.53 10.91
CA ARG A 17 -2.73 6.11 12.30
C ARG A 17 -3.73 6.68 13.31
N ASN A 18 -4.20 7.89 13.07
CA ASN A 18 -5.11 8.60 13.98
C ASN A 18 -6.58 8.23 13.74
N GLN A 19 -6.89 7.52 12.66
CA GLN A 19 -8.21 6.95 12.44
C GLN A 19 -8.43 5.82 13.46
N SER A 20 -9.19 6.10 14.51
CA SER A 20 -9.64 5.09 15.47
C SER A 20 -10.16 3.87 14.73
N THR A 21 -9.64 2.69 15.07
CA THR A 21 -10.23 1.42 14.66
C THR A 21 -11.74 1.50 14.88
N GLY A 22 -12.51 1.30 13.79
CA GLY A 22 -13.96 1.36 13.85
C GLY A 22 -14.51 0.49 14.98
N MET A 23 -15.74 0.80 15.43
CA MET A 23 -16.40 0.00 16.47
C MET A 23 -16.27 -1.50 16.16
N PRO A 24 -15.96 -2.35 17.16
CA PRO A 24 -15.90 -3.79 16.94
C PRO A 24 -17.22 -4.27 16.32
N GLY A 25 -17.14 -4.87 15.12
CA GLY A 25 -18.31 -5.32 14.34
C GLY A 25 -18.72 -4.42 13.17
N VAL A 26 -18.07 -3.27 12.96
CA VAL A 26 -18.29 -2.41 11.79
C VAL A 26 -16.98 -2.25 11.00
N GLU A 27 -16.87 -2.97 9.87
CA GLU A 27 -15.78 -2.78 8.92
C GLU A 27 -16.01 -1.48 8.12
N THR A 28 -15.62 -0.34 8.67
CA THR A 28 -15.42 0.85 7.84
C THR A 28 -14.14 0.63 7.04
N ALA A 29 -14.25 0.38 5.74
CA ALA A 29 -13.09 0.14 4.88
C ALA A 29 -12.26 1.43 4.72
N ALA A 30 -11.27 1.61 5.59
CA ALA A 30 -10.25 2.64 5.42
C ALA A 30 -9.37 2.28 4.21
N LEU A 31 -9.03 3.28 3.38
CA LEU A 31 -8.12 3.09 2.25
C LEU A 31 -6.77 2.53 2.72
N VAL A 32 -6.29 2.97 3.88
CA VAL A 32 -5.11 2.45 4.55
C VAL A 32 -5.45 2.17 6.01
N PRO A 33 -5.48 0.89 6.44
CA PRO A 33 -5.71 0.55 7.84
C PRO A 33 -4.63 1.13 8.77
N ALA A 34 -5.01 1.53 9.99
CA ALA A 34 -4.09 2.14 10.96
C ALA A 34 -2.84 1.29 11.22
N PHE A 35 -2.98 -0.03 11.40
CA PHE A 35 -1.85 -0.94 11.62
C PHE A 35 -0.87 -1.00 10.43
N VAL A 36 -1.33 -0.74 9.20
CA VAL A 36 -0.47 -0.66 8.02
C VAL A 36 0.36 0.63 8.07
N ALA A 37 -0.26 1.74 8.47
CA ALA A 37 0.42 3.03 8.62
C ALA A 37 1.39 3.04 9.80
N GLU A 38 1.06 2.38 10.91
CA GLU A 38 1.98 2.16 12.04
C GLU A 38 3.21 1.38 11.61
N ARG A 39 3.03 0.24 10.92
CA ARG A 39 4.15 -0.56 10.39
C ARG A 39 5.03 0.24 9.44
N ALA A 40 4.42 1.00 8.52
CA ALA A 40 5.17 1.85 7.60
C ALA A 40 6.05 2.86 8.34
N ALA A 41 5.49 3.52 9.37
CA ALA A 41 6.24 4.47 10.19
C ALA A 41 7.40 3.79 10.96
N GLN A 42 7.17 2.61 11.54
CA GLN A 42 8.22 1.84 12.21
C GLN A 42 9.37 1.48 11.26
N MET A 43 9.06 1.04 10.04
CA MET A 43 10.06 0.71 9.02
C MET A 43 10.86 1.95 8.59
N LEU A 44 10.20 3.07 8.35
CA LEU A 44 10.86 4.33 7.99
C LEU A 44 11.79 4.81 9.11
N GLN A 45 11.34 4.73 10.37
CA GLN A 45 12.17 5.06 11.54
C GLN A 45 13.38 4.14 11.69
N ALA A 46 13.24 2.87 11.30
CA ALA A 46 14.34 1.90 11.26
C ALA A 46 15.27 2.07 10.05
N GLY A 47 15.08 3.11 9.23
CA GLY A 47 15.92 3.39 8.06
C GLY A 47 15.65 2.50 6.84
N VAL A 48 14.54 1.77 6.82
CA VAL A 48 14.15 0.98 5.63
C VAL A 48 13.83 1.94 4.48
N ALA A 49 14.34 1.63 3.29
CA ALA A 49 14.10 2.45 2.11
C ALA A 49 12.60 2.63 1.85
N ALA A 50 12.20 3.85 1.51
CA ALA A 50 10.79 4.23 1.36
C ALA A 50 10.02 3.35 0.35
N ALA A 51 10.70 2.84 -0.70
CA ALA A 51 10.12 1.94 -1.69
C ALA A 51 9.59 0.62 -1.07
N TRP A 52 10.15 0.19 0.05
CA TRP A 52 9.73 -1.01 0.79
C TRP A 52 8.85 -0.70 1.99
N ALA A 53 8.96 0.50 2.55
CA ALA A 53 8.26 0.89 3.78
C ALA A 53 6.93 1.58 3.53
N ARG A 54 6.81 2.43 2.50
CA ARG A 54 5.60 3.21 2.24
C ARG A 54 4.57 2.39 1.47
N PRO A 55 3.30 2.38 1.91
CA PRO A 55 2.19 1.97 1.08
C PRO A 55 1.97 2.97 -0.07
N PHE A 56 1.21 2.55 -1.05
CA PHE A 56 0.81 3.32 -2.23
C PHE A 56 -0.71 3.31 -2.36
N TYR A 57 -1.27 4.41 -2.83
CA TYR A 57 -2.67 4.43 -3.27
C TYR A 57 -2.82 3.70 -4.60
N ILE A 58 -3.94 2.98 -4.71
CA ILE A 58 -4.43 2.47 -5.99
C ILE A 58 -5.38 3.53 -6.54
N LEU A 59 -4.93 4.28 -7.54
CA LEU A 59 -5.71 5.35 -8.15
C LEU A 59 -6.45 4.84 -9.40
N ARG A 60 -7.74 5.13 -9.49
CA ARG A 60 -8.53 4.86 -10.67
C ARG A 60 -8.07 5.77 -11.83
N PRO A 61 -7.76 5.21 -13.01
CA PRO A 61 -7.45 6.02 -14.18
C PRO A 61 -8.61 6.93 -14.57
N GLY A 62 -8.30 8.16 -14.98
CA GLY A 62 -9.28 9.14 -15.47
C GLY A 62 -9.62 10.22 -14.45
N ASP A 63 -9.90 9.84 -13.20
CA ASP A 63 -10.30 10.79 -12.15
C ASP A 63 -9.43 10.75 -10.89
N LEU A 64 -8.42 9.87 -10.85
CA LEU A 64 -7.46 9.74 -9.75
C LEU A 64 -8.13 9.44 -8.40
N LEU A 65 -9.33 8.87 -8.41
CA LEU A 65 -9.98 8.43 -7.18
C LEU A 65 -9.17 7.29 -6.54
N ALA A 66 -8.82 7.43 -5.27
CA ALA A 66 -8.23 6.33 -4.51
C ALA A 66 -9.29 5.24 -4.27
N VAL A 67 -9.06 4.06 -4.86
CA VAL A 67 -9.98 2.90 -4.78
C VAL A 67 -9.43 1.77 -3.92
N GLY A 68 -8.26 1.98 -3.31
CA GLY A 68 -7.60 1.01 -2.45
C GLY A 68 -6.17 1.45 -2.12
N SER A 69 -5.44 0.54 -1.49
CA SER A 69 -4.00 0.69 -1.25
C SER A 69 -3.27 -0.62 -1.41
N CYS A 70 -1.96 -0.53 -1.63
CA CYS A 70 -1.07 -1.67 -1.71
C CYS A 70 0.33 -1.30 -1.22
N GLY A 71 1.15 -2.29 -0.86
CA GLY A 71 2.54 -2.08 -0.51
C GLY A 71 3.22 -3.36 -0.08
N PHE A 72 4.49 -3.25 0.30
CA PHE A 72 5.23 -4.36 0.90
C PHE A 72 5.01 -4.38 2.42
N LYS A 73 5.04 -5.58 3.00
CA LYS A 73 4.96 -5.73 4.46
C LYS A 73 6.32 -5.56 5.15
N GLN A 74 7.41 -5.78 4.42
CA GLN A 74 8.79 -5.63 4.88
C GLN A 74 9.74 -5.37 3.69
N ALA A 75 10.97 -4.96 4.01
CA ALA A 75 12.08 -5.03 3.06
C ALA A 75 12.33 -6.49 2.61
N PRO A 76 12.99 -6.71 1.46
CA PRO A 76 13.31 -8.05 0.99
C PRO A 76 14.07 -8.87 2.03
N GLN A 77 13.63 -10.10 2.26
CA GLN A 77 14.29 -11.07 3.11
C GLN A 77 14.46 -12.36 2.32
N GLN A 78 15.69 -12.88 2.25
CA GLN A 78 16.00 -14.08 1.46
C GLN A 78 15.46 -14.00 0.02
N ARG A 79 15.59 -12.82 -0.61
CA ARG A 79 15.10 -12.52 -1.96
C ARG A 79 13.58 -12.63 -2.13
N ARG A 80 12.82 -12.54 -1.03
CA ARG A 80 11.36 -12.61 -1.03
C ARG A 80 10.79 -11.35 -0.39
N VAL A 81 9.66 -10.92 -0.90
CA VAL A 81 8.84 -9.86 -0.33
C VAL A 81 7.41 -10.35 -0.20
N GLU A 82 6.71 -9.84 0.80
CA GLU A 82 5.28 -10.05 0.93
C GLU A 82 4.55 -8.76 0.54
N ILE A 83 3.54 -8.91 -0.30
CA ILE A 83 2.69 -7.81 -0.75
C ILE A 83 1.37 -7.86 0.04
N GLY A 84 0.95 -6.72 0.58
CA GLY A 84 -0.43 -6.49 1.02
C GLY A 84 -1.14 -5.57 0.05
N TYR A 85 -2.40 -5.86 -0.26
CA TYR A 85 -3.27 -4.97 -1.03
C TYR A 85 -4.73 -5.11 -0.57
N ALA A 86 -5.49 -4.03 -0.72
CA ALA A 86 -6.94 -4.04 -0.54
C ALA A 86 -7.58 -3.10 -1.57
N VAL A 87 -8.72 -3.51 -2.12
CA VAL A 87 -9.55 -2.71 -3.02
C VAL A 87 -10.92 -2.54 -2.36
N LEU A 88 -11.42 -1.32 -2.31
CA LEU A 88 -12.74 -1.01 -1.79
C LEU A 88 -13.81 -1.85 -2.49
N ALA A 89 -14.79 -2.36 -1.73
CA ALA A 89 -15.79 -3.30 -2.23
C ALA A 89 -16.47 -2.84 -3.54
N ALA A 90 -16.81 -1.55 -3.65
CA ALA A 90 -17.43 -0.95 -4.84
C ALA A 90 -16.56 -1.00 -6.12
N HIS A 91 -15.26 -1.28 -5.98
CA HIS A 91 -14.28 -1.31 -7.06
C HIS A 91 -13.65 -2.69 -7.29
N GLN A 92 -14.11 -3.73 -6.58
CA GLN A 92 -13.64 -5.10 -6.78
C GLN A 92 -14.14 -5.67 -8.12
N GLY A 93 -13.47 -6.72 -8.62
CA GLY A 93 -13.82 -7.36 -9.91
C GLY A 93 -13.41 -6.57 -11.17
N GLN A 94 -12.77 -5.41 -11.02
CA GLN A 94 -12.41 -4.51 -12.13
C GLN A 94 -10.91 -4.54 -12.49
N GLY A 95 -10.13 -5.45 -11.89
CA GLY A 95 -8.71 -5.64 -12.19
C GLY A 95 -7.74 -4.68 -11.48
N PHE A 96 -8.22 -3.80 -10.58
CA PHE A 96 -7.36 -2.88 -9.81
C PHE A 96 -6.30 -3.60 -8.97
N ALA A 97 -6.67 -4.69 -8.29
CA ALA A 97 -5.73 -5.50 -7.50
C ALA A 97 -4.61 -6.08 -8.39
N THR A 98 -4.97 -6.67 -9.53
CA THR A 98 -4.01 -7.22 -10.50
C THR A 98 -3.04 -6.14 -11.00
N ALA A 99 -3.57 -4.96 -11.35
CA ALA A 99 -2.76 -3.86 -11.84
C ALA A 99 -1.81 -3.31 -10.76
N ALA A 100 -2.28 -3.19 -9.51
CA ALA A 100 -1.47 -2.77 -8.37
C ALA A 100 -0.34 -3.75 -8.06
N VAL A 101 -0.62 -5.06 -8.03
CA VAL A 101 0.39 -6.11 -7.82
C VAL A 101 1.41 -6.10 -8.95
N ALA A 102 0.99 -5.97 -10.20
CA ALA A 102 1.92 -5.88 -11.34
C ALA A 102 2.86 -4.67 -11.21
N ALA A 103 2.37 -3.52 -10.74
CA ALA A 103 3.20 -2.35 -10.51
C ALA A 103 4.19 -2.54 -9.34
N LEU A 104 3.77 -3.21 -8.25
CA LEU A 104 4.67 -3.56 -7.14
C LEU A 104 5.75 -4.56 -7.55
N LEU A 105 5.41 -5.57 -8.36
CA LEU A 105 6.40 -6.49 -8.91
C LEU A 105 7.45 -5.73 -9.73
N ARG A 106 7.02 -4.81 -10.58
CA ARG A 106 7.94 -3.97 -11.35
C ARG A 106 8.85 -3.14 -10.45
N LEU A 107 8.31 -2.54 -9.39
CA LEU A 107 9.08 -1.79 -8.40
C LEU A 107 10.13 -2.69 -7.73
N ALA A 108 9.74 -3.89 -7.29
CA ALA A 108 10.62 -4.83 -6.61
C ALA A 108 11.75 -5.36 -7.51
N PHE A 109 11.49 -5.58 -8.80
CA PHE A 109 12.54 -5.98 -9.73
C PHE A 109 13.48 -4.83 -10.11
N LEU A 110 12.99 -3.58 -10.13
CA LEU A 110 13.80 -2.41 -10.45
C LEU A 110 14.66 -1.92 -9.29
N SER A 111 14.31 -2.24 -8.04
CA SER A 111 15.09 -1.82 -6.86
C SER A 111 16.49 -2.44 -6.77
N GLY A 112 16.83 -3.44 -7.59
CA GLY A 112 18.20 -3.92 -7.75
C GLY A 112 18.79 -4.70 -6.58
N GLU A 113 17.97 -5.07 -5.58
CA GLU A 113 18.38 -5.99 -4.52
C GLU A 113 18.76 -7.35 -5.15
N PRO A 114 20.03 -7.79 -5.01
CA PRO A 114 20.52 -8.94 -5.75
C PRO A 114 19.74 -10.19 -5.39
N ALA A 115 19.49 -10.95 -6.45
CA ALA A 115 19.12 -12.35 -6.42
C ALA A 115 20.19 -13.16 -5.64
#